data_AF-A0A945KNQ4-F1
#
_entry.id   AF-A0A945KNQ4-F1
#
_cell.length_a   1.000
_cell.length_b   1.000
_cell.length_c   1.000
_cell.angle_alpha   90.00
_cell.angle_beta   90.00
_cell.angle_gamma   90.00
#
_symmetry.space_group_name_H-M   'P 1'
#
loop_
_entity.id
_entity.type
_entity.pdbx_description
1 polymer ?
#
loop_
_entity_poly.entity_id
_entity_poly.type
_entity_poly.pdbx_seq_one_letter_code
_entity_poly.pdbx_strand_id
1 'polypeptide(L)'
;MSSQPSLTLYHAWSSSASRKVRLCLAEKGLAYEGKVLSLGRFQHHSTWYKELNPSGIVPCLIVDGLALVESNLIDEYLDEAFPEPALMPDDPAARHEVRRWSKYVDDVCLPAVQKPNWTRSMRPIAKQWSDAELEQRLAAIPTQERRDLWRRMARDPFSEAEIDAALDILEDMTRQIEAYLENSGGPWLFGQRLTLADLHAAPYVIRFEEERPGRLRPLTARWWDALKARPSWLTAEIGSYDDDGARTAAEAMEDPA
;
A
#
# COMPACT_ATOMS: atom_id res chain seq x y z
N MET A 1 -14.86 -4.13 -32.10
CA MET A 1 -14.97 -3.56 -30.74
C MET A 1 -14.14 -4.46 -29.85
N SER A 2 -12.95 -4.06 -29.45
CA SER A 2 -12.18 -4.84 -28.47
C SER A 2 -12.94 -4.74 -27.15
N SER A 3 -13.41 -5.86 -26.60
CA SER A 3 -13.95 -5.88 -25.24
C SER A 3 -12.87 -5.35 -24.30
N GLN A 4 -13.21 -4.39 -23.43
CA GLN A 4 -12.29 -4.03 -22.37
C GLN A 4 -11.99 -5.28 -21.52
N PRO A 5 -10.73 -5.49 -21.14
CA PRO A 5 -10.34 -6.64 -20.33
C PRO A 5 -11.08 -6.60 -18.98
N SER A 6 -11.42 -7.78 -18.47
CA SER A 6 -12.04 -7.91 -17.15
C SER A 6 -10.97 -7.71 -16.08
N LEU A 7 -11.19 -6.73 -15.20
CA LEU A 7 -10.31 -6.40 -14.09
C LEU A 7 -11.02 -6.67 -12.77
N THR A 8 -10.45 -7.53 -11.93
CA THR A 8 -10.92 -7.77 -10.55
C THR A 8 -9.77 -7.55 -9.57
N LEU A 9 -9.91 -6.61 -8.65
CA LEU A 9 -8.89 -6.30 -7.65
C LEU A 9 -9.30 -6.89 -6.30
N TYR A 10 -8.50 -7.82 -5.78
CA TYR A 10 -8.57 -8.23 -4.38
C TYR A 10 -7.70 -7.32 -3.54
N HIS A 11 -8.30 -6.57 -2.62
CA HIS A 11 -7.58 -5.54 -1.86
C HIS A 11 -8.13 -5.36 -0.44
N ALA A 12 -7.42 -4.57 0.36
CA ALA A 12 -7.94 -4.08 1.63
C ALA A 12 -7.76 -2.56 1.73
N TRP A 13 -8.68 -1.87 2.38
CA TRP A 13 -8.65 -0.41 2.54
C TRP A 13 -7.39 0.05 3.28
N SER A 14 -7.06 -0.63 4.38
CA SER A 14 -5.92 -0.36 5.26
C SER A 14 -4.56 -0.80 4.69
N SER A 15 -4.51 -1.49 3.54
CA SER A 15 -3.25 -1.94 2.95
C SER A 15 -2.56 -0.86 2.12
N SER A 16 -1.33 -0.51 2.49
CA SER A 16 -0.47 0.42 1.75
C SER A 16 -0.25 -0.03 0.30
N ALA A 17 0.02 -1.32 0.08
CA ALA A 17 0.23 -1.89 -1.25
C ALA A 17 -1.06 -1.86 -2.08
N SER A 18 -2.23 -2.10 -1.45
CA SER A 18 -3.52 -1.96 -2.11
C SER A 18 -3.86 -0.52 -2.50
N ARG A 19 -3.43 0.47 -1.71
CA ARG A 19 -3.61 1.90 -2.02
C ARG A 19 -2.86 2.31 -3.29
N LYS A 20 -1.65 1.77 -3.53
CA LYS A 20 -0.88 2.00 -4.77
C LYS A 20 -1.66 1.57 -6.01
N VAL A 21 -2.13 0.32 -6.03
CA VAL A 21 -2.85 -0.24 -7.18
C VAL A 21 -4.18 0.46 -7.42
N ARG A 22 -4.91 0.83 -6.36
CA ARG A 22 -6.14 1.64 -6.50
C ARG A 22 -5.87 3.01 -7.11
N LEU A 23 -4.80 3.69 -6.67
CA LEU A 23 -4.38 4.95 -7.26
C LEU A 23 -4.01 4.78 -8.74
N CYS A 24 -3.23 3.75 -9.09
CA CYS A 24 -2.85 3.48 -10.47
C CYS A 24 -4.07 3.22 -11.36
N LEU A 25 -4.98 2.34 -10.95
CA LEU A 25 -6.23 2.07 -11.67
C LEU A 25 -7.07 3.34 -11.86
N ALA A 26 -7.16 4.18 -10.83
CA ALA A 26 -7.90 5.43 -10.88
C ALA A 26 -7.26 6.49 -11.80
N GLU A 27 -5.93 6.66 -11.76
CA GLU A 27 -5.21 7.52 -12.71
C GLU A 27 -5.37 7.05 -14.15
N LYS A 28 -5.39 5.73 -14.35
CA LYS A 28 -5.59 5.11 -15.65
C LYS A 28 -7.04 5.16 -16.16
N GLY A 29 -7.98 5.57 -15.31
CA GLY A 29 -9.41 5.55 -15.63
C GLY A 29 -9.95 4.15 -15.89
N LEU A 30 -9.33 3.11 -15.30
CA LEU A 30 -9.70 1.72 -15.51
C LEU A 30 -10.79 1.30 -14.51
N ALA A 31 -11.94 0.90 -15.04
CA ALA A 31 -13.00 0.30 -14.25
C ALA A 31 -12.59 -1.12 -13.82
N TYR A 32 -12.85 -1.47 -12.57
CA TYR A 32 -12.56 -2.80 -12.03
C TYR A 32 -13.62 -3.22 -11.02
N GLU A 33 -13.75 -4.53 -10.82
CA GLU A 33 -14.53 -5.10 -9.73
C GLU A 33 -13.65 -5.18 -8.46
N GLY A 34 -14.00 -4.44 -7.42
CA GLY A 34 -13.33 -4.51 -6.12
C GLY A 34 -13.81 -5.68 -5.26
N LYS A 35 -12.89 -6.55 -4.83
CA LYS A 35 -13.10 -7.61 -3.84
C LYS A 35 -12.35 -7.26 -2.56
N VAL A 36 -13.05 -6.62 -1.63
CA VAL A 36 -12.47 -6.21 -0.34
C VAL A 36 -12.28 -7.43 0.55
N LEU A 37 -11.05 -7.66 1.00
CA LEU A 37 -10.70 -8.71 1.96
C LEU A 37 -10.53 -8.13 3.36
N SER A 38 -11.18 -8.76 4.33
CA SER A 38 -11.02 -8.47 5.74
C SER A 38 -9.71 -9.11 6.24
N LEU A 39 -8.70 -8.25 6.45
CA LEU A 39 -7.39 -8.69 6.95
C LEU A 39 -7.48 -9.16 8.41
N GLY A 40 -8.29 -8.50 9.22
CA GLY A 40 -8.52 -8.89 10.62
C GLY A 40 -9.19 -10.25 10.77
N ARG A 41 -9.98 -10.68 9.77
CA ARG A 41 -10.58 -12.03 9.69
C ARG A 41 -9.76 -13.04 8.87
N PHE A 42 -8.52 -12.72 8.51
CA PHE A 42 -7.61 -13.65 7.85
C PHE A 42 -8.11 -14.16 6.48
N GLN A 43 -8.99 -13.44 5.79
CA GLN A 43 -9.53 -13.89 4.49
C GLN A 43 -8.42 -14.07 3.43
N HIS A 44 -7.39 -13.23 3.48
CA HIS A 44 -6.16 -13.33 2.68
C HIS A 44 -5.28 -14.57 3.00
N HIS A 45 -5.60 -15.34 4.04
CA HIS A 45 -4.93 -16.60 4.36
C HIS A 45 -5.83 -17.83 4.12
N SER A 46 -7.03 -17.62 3.58
CA SER A 46 -7.90 -18.72 3.12
C SER A 46 -7.24 -19.53 2.00
N THR A 47 -7.64 -20.79 1.86
CA THR A 47 -7.12 -21.68 0.81
C THR A 47 -7.38 -21.11 -0.58
N TRP A 48 -8.62 -20.67 -0.85
CA TRP A 48 -9.02 -20.14 -2.17
C TRP A 48 -8.23 -18.88 -2.54
N TYR A 49 -7.93 -17.99 -1.59
CA TYR A 49 -7.16 -16.79 -1.92
C TYR A 49 -5.70 -17.12 -2.19
N LYS A 50 -5.13 -18.10 -1.47
CA LYS A 50 -3.76 -18.55 -1.69
C LYS A 50 -3.55 -19.26 -3.03
N GLU A 51 -4.62 -19.77 -3.64
CA GLU A 51 -4.57 -20.24 -5.04
C GLU A 51 -4.36 -19.07 -6.03
N LEU A 52 -4.81 -17.86 -5.68
CA LEU A 52 -4.57 -16.64 -6.47
C LEU A 52 -3.24 -15.96 -6.14
N ASN A 53 -2.95 -15.78 -4.84
CA ASN A 53 -1.70 -15.21 -4.34
C ASN A 53 -1.09 -16.13 -3.26
N PRO A 54 -0.11 -16.98 -3.62
CA PRO A 54 0.51 -17.94 -2.70
C PRO A 54 1.17 -17.31 -1.46
N SER A 55 1.59 -16.05 -1.54
CA SER A 55 2.14 -15.31 -0.40
C SER A 55 1.08 -14.95 0.64
N GLY A 56 -0.21 -15.03 0.28
CA GLY A 56 -1.34 -14.74 1.16
C GLY A 56 -1.33 -13.28 1.61
N ILE A 57 -1.07 -12.34 0.69
CA ILE A 57 -1.06 -10.90 0.92
C ILE A 57 -1.90 -10.19 -0.14
N VAL A 58 -2.37 -8.98 0.16
CA VAL A 58 -3.05 -8.10 -0.81
C VAL A 58 -2.09 -7.00 -1.27
N PRO A 59 -2.25 -6.46 -2.50
CA PRO A 59 -3.29 -6.75 -3.48
C PRO A 59 -3.00 -7.99 -4.36
N CYS A 60 -4.05 -8.45 -5.06
CA CYS A 60 -3.95 -9.34 -6.23
C CYS A 60 -4.90 -8.80 -7.30
N LEU A 61 -4.39 -8.55 -8.50
CA LEU A 61 -5.20 -8.09 -9.64
C LEU A 61 -5.40 -9.26 -10.61
N ILE A 62 -6.65 -9.55 -10.95
CA ILE A 62 -6.99 -10.49 -12.02
C ILE A 62 -7.23 -9.71 -13.30
N VAL A 63 -6.55 -10.07 -14.38
CA VAL A 63 -6.71 -9.50 -15.73
C VAL A 63 -7.05 -10.63 -16.68
N ASP A 64 -8.30 -10.71 -17.15
CA ASP A 64 -8.78 -11.79 -18.04
C ASP A 64 -8.41 -13.20 -17.54
N GLY A 65 -8.50 -13.41 -16.22
CA GLY A 65 -8.17 -14.68 -15.56
C GLY A 65 -6.70 -14.86 -15.17
N LEU A 66 -5.80 -13.98 -15.59
CA LEU A 66 -4.41 -13.96 -15.15
C LEU A 66 -4.29 -13.25 -13.79
N ALA A 67 -3.77 -13.95 -12.78
CA ALA A 67 -3.48 -13.36 -11.47
C ALA A 67 -2.11 -12.67 -11.47
N LEU A 68 -2.11 -11.38 -11.13
CA LEU A 68 -0.93 -10.53 -10.94
C LEU A 68 -0.77 -10.18 -9.46
N VAL A 69 0.45 -10.32 -8.96
CA VAL A 69 0.86 -10.05 -7.58
C VAL A 69 2.04 -9.08 -7.58
N GLU A 70 2.43 -8.57 -6.40
CA GLU A 70 3.40 -7.47 -6.20
C GLU A 70 2.89 -6.12 -6.70
N SER A 71 2.54 -5.21 -5.79
CA SER A 71 1.83 -3.96 -6.14
C SER A 71 2.54 -3.11 -7.19
N ASN A 72 3.86 -2.94 -7.08
CA ASN A 72 4.58 -2.11 -8.05
C ASN A 72 4.68 -2.79 -9.43
N LEU A 73 4.74 -4.13 -9.47
CA LEU A 73 4.75 -4.88 -10.74
C LEU A 73 3.35 -4.93 -11.38
N ILE A 74 2.29 -4.98 -10.56
CA ILE A 74 0.92 -4.76 -11.02
C ILE A 74 0.80 -3.39 -11.68
N ASP A 75 1.32 -2.34 -11.03
CA ASP A 75 1.25 -0.98 -11.56
C ASP A 75 2.07 -0.81 -12.84
N GLU A 76 3.26 -1.42 -12.93
CA GLU A 76 4.04 -1.47 -14.18
C GLU A 76 3.28 -2.23 -15.30
N TYR A 77 2.66 -3.37 -14.99
CA TYR A 77 1.84 -4.10 -15.96
C TYR A 77 0.66 -3.25 -16.45
N LEU A 78 -0.04 -2.56 -15.54
CA LEU A 78 -1.14 -1.66 -15.90
C LEU A 78 -0.64 -0.53 -16.81
N ASP A 79 0.55 0.01 -16.56
CA ASP A 79 1.14 1.03 -17.41
C ASP A 79 1.50 0.50 -18.81
N GLU A 80 2.04 -0.71 -18.91
CA GLU A 80 2.41 -1.34 -20.18
C GLU A 80 1.18 -1.81 -20.99
N ALA A 81 0.19 -2.39 -20.34
CA ALA A 81 -1.03 -2.91 -20.98
C ALA A 81 -2.03 -1.81 -21.34
N PHE A 82 -2.04 -0.71 -20.58
CA PHE A 82 -2.91 0.45 -20.77
C PHE A 82 -2.05 1.71 -20.83
N PRO A 83 -1.42 2.01 -21.99
CA PRO A 83 -0.37 3.03 -22.10
C PRO A 83 -0.83 4.46 -21.82
N GLU A 84 -2.13 4.73 -21.85
CA GLU A 84 -2.68 6.09 -21.66
C GLU A 84 -3.52 6.22 -20.39
N PRO A 85 -3.29 7.26 -19.56
CA PRO A 85 -2.13 8.15 -19.56
C PRO A 85 -0.85 7.43 -19.13
N ALA A 86 0.30 7.72 -19.74
CA ALA A 86 1.58 7.12 -19.34
C ALA A 86 2.01 7.54 -17.92
N LEU A 87 2.32 6.56 -17.08
CA LEU A 87 2.81 6.70 -15.70
C LEU A 87 4.29 6.27 -15.57
N MET A 88 4.88 5.68 -16.61
CA MET A 88 6.32 5.52 -16.73
C MET A 88 6.89 6.45 -17.83
N PRO A 89 8.13 6.94 -17.65
CA PRO A 89 8.87 7.60 -18.72
C PRO A 89 9.19 6.63 -19.89
N ASP A 90 9.44 7.20 -21.08
CA ASP A 90 9.96 6.44 -22.23
C ASP A 90 11.49 6.28 -22.16
N ASP A 91 12.19 7.30 -21.64
CA ASP A 91 13.64 7.30 -21.52
C ASP A 91 14.12 6.19 -20.57
N PRO A 92 15.04 5.31 -21.01
CA PRO A 92 15.51 4.19 -20.18
C PRO A 92 16.13 4.61 -18.85
N ALA A 93 16.85 5.74 -18.80
CA ALA A 93 17.46 6.21 -17.56
C ALA A 93 16.40 6.73 -16.58
N ALA A 94 15.43 7.49 -17.07
CA ALA A 94 14.29 7.93 -16.25
C ALA A 94 13.44 6.74 -15.75
N ARG A 95 13.22 5.71 -16.57
CA ARG A 95 12.56 4.46 -16.13
C ARG A 95 13.33 3.76 -15.02
N HIS A 96 14.66 3.71 -15.13
CA HIS A 96 15.50 3.14 -14.09
C HIS A 96 15.32 3.89 -12.77
N GLU A 97 15.29 5.22 -12.80
CA GLU A 97 15.12 6.03 -11.59
C GLU A 97 13.74 5.84 -10.93
N VAL A 98 12.66 5.74 -11.71
CA VAL A 98 11.32 5.40 -11.16
C VAL A 98 11.33 4.02 -10.49
N ARG A 99 11.95 3.02 -11.13
CA ARG A 99 12.08 1.67 -10.56
C ARG A 99 12.95 1.64 -9.31
N ARG A 100 14.06 2.39 -9.30
CA ARG A 100 14.96 2.51 -8.16
C ARG A 100 14.25 3.14 -6.95
N TRP A 101 13.49 4.21 -7.19
CA TRP A 101 12.64 4.83 -6.16
C TRP A 101 11.59 3.85 -5.63
N SER A 102 10.87 3.18 -6.53
CA SER A 102 9.83 2.21 -6.17
C SER A 102 10.38 1.05 -5.34
N LYS A 103 11.59 0.57 -5.68
CA LYS A 103 12.32 -0.42 -4.90
C LYS A 103 12.70 0.09 -3.50
N TYR A 104 13.21 1.32 -3.39
CA TYR A 104 13.49 1.93 -2.09
C TYR A 104 12.23 1.99 -1.23
N VAL A 105 11.11 2.41 -1.81
CA VAL A 105 9.82 2.48 -1.11
C VAL A 105 9.38 1.10 -0.59
N ASP A 106 9.54 0.03 -1.37
CA ASP A 106 9.18 -1.33 -0.93
C ASP A 106 10.15 -1.91 0.09
N ASP A 107 11.46 -1.74 -0.11
CA ASP A 107 12.46 -2.37 0.74
C ASP A 107 12.63 -1.64 2.08
N VAL A 108 12.39 -0.32 2.11
CA VAL A 108 12.70 0.54 3.26
C VAL A 108 11.44 1.13 3.89
N CYS A 109 10.58 1.77 3.11
CA CYS A 109 9.42 2.48 3.64
C CYS A 109 8.27 1.52 4.01
N LEU A 110 8.10 0.40 3.31
CA LEU A 110 7.09 -0.60 3.62
C LEU A 110 7.27 -1.28 4.97
N PRO A 111 8.46 -1.80 5.34
CA PRO A 111 8.68 -2.28 6.69
C PRO A 111 8.53 -1.19 7.76
N ALA A 112 8.89 0.05 7.43
CA ALA A 112 8.75 1.19 8.35
C ALA A 112 7.27 1.51 8.64
N VAL A 113 6.45 1.72 7.61
CA VAL A 113 5.02 2.06 7.78
C VAL A 113 4.22 0.91 8.40
N GLN A 114 4.67 -0.34 8.21
CA GLN A 114 4.02 -1.51 8.76
C GLN A 114 3.96 -1.48 10.28
N LYS A 115 5.00 -0.97 10.97
CA LYS A 115 5.05 -0.96 12.44
C LYS A 115 3.90 -0.15 13.07
N PRO A 116 3.71 1.16 12.78
CA PRO A 116 2.59 1.92 13.32
C PRO A 116 1.24 1.40 12.79
N ASN A 117 1.13 1.06 11.50
CA ASN A 117 -0.12 0.56 10.92
C ASN A 117 -0.61 -0.71 11.61
N TRP A 118 0.25 -1.70 11.80
CA TRP A 118 -0.12 -2.97 12.45
C TRP A 118 -0.38 -2.78 13.94
N THR A 119 0.38 -1.92 14.60
CA THR A 119 0.12 -1.56 16.02
C THR A 119 -1.26 -0.97 16.22
N ARG A 120 -1.75 -0.15 15.27
CA ARG A 120 -3.08 0.47 15.37
C ARG A 120 -4.22 -0.43 14.91
N SER A 121 -4.01 -1.22 13.85
CA SER A 121 -5.09 -1.98 13.20
C SER A 121 -5.14 -3.47 13.58
N MET A 122 -3.99 -4.12 13.74
CA MET A 122 -3.91 -5.59 13.93
C MET A 122 -3.75 -5.97 15.39
N ARG A 123 -2.96 -5.21 16.17
CA ARG A 123 -2.77 -5.46 17.60
C ARG A 123 -4.07 -5.46 18.42
N PRO A 124 -5.04 -4.55 18.21
CA PRO A 124 -6.29 -4.59 18.97
C PRO A 124 -7.05 -5.90 18.80
N ILE A 125 -6.92 -6.55 17.64
CA ILE A 125 -7.52 -7.85 17.32
C ILE A 125 -6.65 -8.98 17.91
N ALA A 126 -5.37 -9.01 17.55
CA ALA A 126 -4.47 -10.12 17.86
C ALA A 126 -4.23 -10.32 19.36
N LYS A 127 -4.23 -9.24 20.14
CA LYS A 127 -4.03 -9.31 21.61
C LYS A 127 -5.15 -10.06 22.34
N GLN A 128 -6.32 -10.21 21.70
CA GLN A 128 -7.50 -10.86 22.30
C GLN A 128 -7.47 -12.38 22.15
N TRP A 129 -6.69 -12.92 21.21
CA TRP A 129 -6.62 -14.36 20.98
C TRP A 129 -5.91 -15.06 22.13
N SER A 130 -6.40 -16.25 22.48
CA SER A 130 -5.64 -17.23 23.27
C SER A 130 -4.39 -17.72 22.52
N ASP A 131 -3.44 -18.32 23.24
CA ASP A 131 -2.24 -18.87 22.60
C ASP A 131 -2.58 -20.01 21.63
N ALA A 132 -3.62 -20.80 21.91
CA ALA A 132 -4.08 -21.86 21.02
C ALA A 132 -4.66 -21.29 19.71
N GLU A 133 -5.50 -20.25 19.79
CA GLU A 133 -6.04 -19.57 18.60
C GLU A 133 -4.94 -18.89 17.79
N LEU A 134 -3.95 -18.29 18.46
CA LEU A 134 -2.79 -17.70 17.81
C LEU A 134 -2.03 -18.74 16.99
N GLU A 135 -1.62 -19.86 17.59
CA GLU A 135 -0.89 -20.90 16.86
C GLU A 135 -1.70 -21.53 15.72
N GLN A 136 -3.02 -21.72 15.90
CA GLN A 136 -3.90 -22.16 14.83
C GLN A 136 -3.92 -21.18 13.65
N ARG A 137 -4.00 -19.87 13.92
CA ARG A 137 -3.99 -18.83 12.87
C ARG A 137 -2.65 -18.78 12.16
N LEU A 138 -1.55 -18.84 12.91
CA LEU A 138 -0.19 -18.80 12.36
C LEU A 138 0.11 -19.98 11.44
N ALA A 139 -0.47 -21.15 11.70
CA ALA A 139 -0.33 -22.33 10.84
C ALA A 139 -0.88 -22.11 9.41
N ALA A 140 -1.82 -21.19 9.21
CA ALA A 140 -2.37 -20.86 7.89
C ALA A 140 -1.52 -19.87 7.08
N ILE A 141 -0.53 -19.23 7.72
CA ILE A 141 0.27 -18.14 7.17
C ILE A 141 1.51 -18.71 6.46
N PRO A 142 1.73 -18.44 5.16
CA PRO A 142 2.81 -19.07 4.40
C PRO A 142 4.22 -18.68 4.89
N THR A 143 4.48 -17.40 5.08
CA THR A 143 5.83 -16.88 5.33
C THR A 143 6.16 -16.76 6.82
N GLN A 144 7.42 -17.03 7.17
CA GLN A 144 7.89 -16.93 8.54
C GLN A 144 7.84 -15.48 9.05
N GLU A 145 8.26 -14.52 8.22
CA GLU A 145 8.22 -13.09 8.52
C GLU A 145 6.80 -12.63 8.95
N ARG A 146 5.77 -13.06 8.20
CA ARG A 146 4.38 -12.69 8.51
C ARG A 146 3.89 -13.36 9.79
N ARG A 147 4.30 -14.62 10.05
CA ARG A 147 4.01 -15.30 11.32
C ARG A 147 4.59 -14.54 12.51
N ASP A 148 5.85 -14.11 12.40
CA ASP A 148 6.53 -13.40 13.48
C ASP A 148 5.89 -12.03 13.74
N LEU A 149 5.48 -11.32 12.69
CA LEU A 149 4.74 -10.07 12.84
C LEU A 149 3.41 -10.25 13.60
N TRP A 150 2.64 -11.29 13.28
CA TRP A 150 1.41 -11.60 14.01
C TRP A 150 1.67 -12.00 15.47
N ARG A 151 2.73 -12.76 15.75
CA ARG A 151 3.16 -13.05 17.14
C ARG A 151 3.50 -11.78 17.90
N ARG A 152 4.21 -10.85 17.26
CA ARG A 152 4.48 -9.53 17.84
C ARG A 152 3.20 -8.79 18.18
N MET A 153 2.24 -8.73 17.25
CA MET A 153 0.95 -8.08 17.52
C MET A 153 0.17 -8.72 18.67
N ALA A 154 0.28 -10.03 18.86
CA ALA A 154 -0.42 -10.74 19.92
C ALA A 154 0.28 -10.64 21.29
N ARG A 155 1.63 -10.65 21.34
CA ARG A 155 2.39 -10.87 22.58
C ARG A 155 3.61 -9.96 22.77
N ASP A 156 4.31 -9.58 21.71
CA ASP A 156 5.55 -8.79 21.78
C ASP A 156 5.50 -7.57 20.84
N PRO A 157 4.66 -6.58 21.18
CA PRO A 157 4.37 -5.47 20.29
C PRO A 157 5.59 -4.57 20.09
N PHE A 158 5.61 -3.83 18.99
CA PHE A 158 6.63 -2.80 18.79
C PHE A 158 6.65 -1.80 19.95
N SER A 159 7.85 -1.52 20.44
CA SER A 159 8.10 -0.47 21.42
C SER A 159 7.92 0.92 20.79
N GLU A 160 7.73 1.94 21.62
CA GLU A 160 7.65 3.33 21.15
C GLU A 160 8.92 3.74 20.40
N ALA A 161 10.10 3.32 20.87
CA ALA A 161 11.37 3.59 20.20
C ALA A 161 11.47 2.93 18.81
N GLU A 162 10.96 1.71 18.63
CA GLU A 162 10.92 1.05 17.31
C GLU A 162 9.95 1.74 16.35
N ILE A 163 8.82 2.26 16.87
CA ILE A 163 7.87 3.04 16.08
C ILE A 163 8.49 4.38 15.71
N ASP A 164 9.11 5.10 16.64
CA ASP A 164 9.74 6.39 16.38
C ASP A 164 10.87 6.27 15.34
N ALA A 165 11.73 5.25 15.46
CA ALA A 165 12.75 4.95 14.46
C ALA A 165 12.15 4.61 13.08
N ALA A 166 10.96 4.00 13.03
CA ALA A 166 10.27 3.79 11.77
C ALA A 166 9.70 5.09 11.18
N LEU A 167 9.22 6.01 12.02
CA LEU A 167 8.76 7.33 11.59
C LEU A 167 9.92 8.20 11.10
N ASP A 168 11.11 8.06 11.66
CA ASP A 168 12.33 8.72 11.14
C ASP A 168 12.67 8.26 9.72
N ILE A 169 12.52 6.97 9.41
CA ILE A 169 12.69 6.44 8.05
C ILE A 169 11.66 7.06 7.09
N LEU A 170 10.40 7.18 7.51
CA LEU A 170 9.37 7.82 6.69
C LEU A 170 9.66 9.32 6.52
N GLU A 171 10.18 9.99 7.56
CA GLU A 171 10.62 11.38 7.46
C GLU A 171 11.75 11.53 6.44
N ASP A 172 12.74 10.65 6.45
CA ASP A 172 13.83 10.66 5.48
C ASP A 172 13.33 10.44 4.05
N MET A 173 12.31 9.60 3.85
CA MET A 173 11.63 9.51 2.55
C MET A 173 11.02 10.86 2.14
N THR A 174 10.35 11.60 3.04
CA THR A 174 9.81 12.93 2.70
C THR A 174 10.91 13.94 2.34
N ARG A 175 12.10 13.83 2.96
CA ARG A 175 13.26 14.65 2.60
C ARG A 175 13.81 14.27 1.22
N GLN A 176 13.80 12.99 0.87
CA GLN A 176 14.16 12.57 -0.49
C GLN A 176 13.16 13.09 -1.52
N ILE A 177 11.85 13.04 -1.24
CA ILE A 177 10.81 13.65 -2.10
C ILE A 177 11.14 15.12 -2.36
N GLU A 178 11.45 15.90 -1.32
CA GLU A 178 11.87 17.31 -1.47
C GLU A 178 13.04 17.46 -2.47
N ALA A 179 14.08 16.64 -2.31
CA ALA A 179 15.26 16.70 -3.16
C ALA A 179 14.95 16.32 -4.62
N TYR A 180 14.09 15.32 -4.86
CA TYR A 180 13.65 14.98 -6.23
C TYR A 180 12.84 16.11 -6.86
N LEU A 181 11.96 16.75 -6.09
CA LEU A 181 11.16 17.89 -6.58
C LEU A 181 12.04 19.10 -6.90
N GLU A 182 13.06 19.37 -6.09
CA GLU A 182 14.05 20.42 -6.36
C GLU A 182 14.86 20.12 -7.63
N ASN A 183 15.38 18.89 -7.75
CA ASN A 183 16.21 18.50 -8.88
C ASN A 183 15.45 18.42 -10.21
N SER A 184 14.19 17.99 -10.19
CA SER A 184 13.36 17.84 -11.39
C SER A 184 12.62 19.12 -11.79
N GLY A 185 12.56 20.11 -10.88
CA GLY A 185 11.74 21.31 -11.04
C GLY A 185 10.23 21.09 -10.79
N GLY A 186 9.83 19.87 -10.41
CA GLY A 186 8.45 19.51 -10.06
C GLY A 186 7.43 19.67 -11.21
N PRO A 187 6.12 19.61 -10.91
CA PRO A 187 5.54 19.41 -9.58
C PRO A 187 5.55 17.95 -9.10
N TRP A 188 6.01 17.01 -9.93
CA TRP A 188 6.10 15.58 -9.61
C TRP A 188 7.56 15.15 -9.44
N LEU A 189 7.79 14.00 -8.80
CA LEU A 189 9.14 13.54 -8.41
C LEU A 189 10.15 13.55 -9.58
N PHE A 190 9.70 13.18 -10.77
CA PHE A 190 10.53 13.10 -11.97
C PHE A 190 10.15 14.13 -13.04
N GLY A 191 9.63 15.29 -12.62
CA GLY A 191 9.43 16.47 -13.46
C GLY A 191 7.96 16.85 -13.66
N GLN A 192 7.60 17.18 -14.90
CA GLN A 192 6.30 17.80 -15.20
C GLN A 192 5.12 16.82 -15.23
N ARG A 193 5.39 15.52 -15.31
CA ARG A 193 4.35 14.48 -15.38
C ARG A 193 4.35 13.63 -14.12
N LEU A 194 3.15 13.28 -13.67
CA LEU A 194 2.96 12.30 -12.61
C LEU A 194 3.45 10.95 -13.10
N THR A 195 4.12 10.21 -12.24
CA THR A 195 4.63 8.87 -12.53
C THR A 195 4.20 7.88 -11.46
N LEU A 196 4.45 6.59 -11.71
CA LEU A 196 4.29 5.54 -10.70
C LEU A 196 5.06 5.85 -9.41
N ALA A 197 6.20 6.56 -9.48
CA ALA A 197 6.96 6.94 -8.30
C ALA A 197 6.15 7.78 -7.30
N ASP A 198 5.33 8.70 -7.81
CA ASP A 198 4.48 9.57 -7.00
C ASP A 198 3.39 8.73 -6.30
N LEU A 199 2.74 7.85 -7.06
CA LEU A 199 1.69 6.96 -6.54
C LEU A 199 2.24 5.98 -5.52
N HIS A 200 3.43 5.44 -5.77
CA HIS A 200 4.10 4.52 -4.86
C HIS A 200 4.49 5.21 -3.56
N ALA A 201 4.86 6.49 -3.55
CA ALA A 201 5.21 7.22 -2.32
C ALA A 201 3.99 7.58 -1.46
N ALA A 202 2.83 7.79 -2.08
CA ALA A 202 1.63 8.34 -1.43
C ALA A 202 1.22 7.62 -0.13
N PRO A 203 1.11 6.28 -0.09
CA PRO A 203 0.63 5.58 1.10
C PRO A 203 1.55 5.76 2.31
N TYR A 204 2.81 6.12 2.12
CA TYR A 204 3.78 6.29 3.19
C TYR A 204 3.72 7.71 3.77
N VAL A 205 3.47 8.70 2.92
CA VAL A 205 3.26 10.09 3.33
C VAL A 205 1.97 10.26 4.13
N ILE A 206 0.90 9.51 3.81
CA ILE A 206 -0.33 9.50 4.62
C ILE A 206 -0.01 9.19 6.09
N ARG A 207 0.65 8.05 6.36
CA ARG A 207 0.96 7.65 7.73
C ARG A 207 1.95 8.61 8.39
N PHE A 208 2.93 9.12 7.65
CA PHE A 208 3.87 10.09 8.20
C PHE A 208 3.15 11.35 8.69
N GLU A 209 2.27 11.94 7.88
CA GLU A 209 1.51 13.14 8.25
C GLU A 209 0.50 12.90 9.37
N GLU A 210 -0.08 11.70 9.45
CA GLU A 210 -0.96 11.32 10.58
C GLU A 210 -0.19 11.29 11.91
N GLU A 211 1.05 10.82 11.91
CA GLU A 211 1.87 10.67 13.13
C GLU A 211 2.68 11.94 13.46
N ARG A 212 3.08 12.69 12.44
CA ARG A 212 3.97 13.85 12.55
C ARG A 212 3.45 15.02 11.68
N PRO A 213 2.24 15.54 11.96
CA PRO A 213 1.59 16.54 11.12
C PRO A 213 2.40 17.84 11.00
N GLY A 214 2.43 18.42 9.79
CA GLY A 214 3.07 19.71 9.55
C GLY A 214 4.60 19.64 9.47
N ARG A 215 5.16 18.44 9.30
CA ARG A 215 6.60 18.21 9.17
C ARG A 215 7.09 18.15 7.73
N LEU A 216 6.19 18.11 6.74
CA LEU A 216 6.56 18.16 5.33
C LEU A 216 7.29 19.46 4.99
N ARG A 217 8.35 19.34 4.19
CA ARG A 217 9.08 20.48 3.63
C ARG A 217 8.27 21.17 2.53
N PRO A 218 8.58 22.42 2.16
CA PRO A 218 7.70 23.23 1.30
C PRO A 218 7.39 22.63 -0.08
N LEU A 219 8.36 22.02 -0.78
CA LEU A 219 8.06 21.39 -2.08
C LEU A 219 7.23 20.12 -1.88
N THR A 220 7.58 19.32 -0.88
CA THR A 220 6.89 18.07 -0.53
C THR A 220 5.45 18.34 -0.11
N ALA A 221 5.19 19.39 0.67
CA ALA A 221 3.84 19.80 1.05
C ALA A 221 3.02 20.20 -0.18
N ARG A 222 3.61 20.94 -1.13
CA ARG A 222 2.93 21.30 -2.39
C ARG A 222 2.65 20.09 -3.28
N TRP A 223 3.63 19.19 -3.41
CA TRP A 223 3.44 17.91 -4.12
C TRP A 223 2.33 17.09 -3.47
N TRP A 224 2.30 17.06 -2.14
CA TRP A 224 1.30 16.31 -1.38
C TRP A 224 -0.10 16.88 -1.58
N ASP A 225 -0.25 18.20 -1.52
CA ASP A 225 -1.53 18.87 -1.80
C ASP A 225 -1.96 18.68 -3.26
N ALA A 226 -1.02 18.75 -4.21
CA ALA A 226 -1.30 18.49 -5.62
C ALA A 226 -1.78 17.05 -5.86
N LEU A 227 -1.19 16.06 -5.17
CA LEU A 227 -1.58 14.66 -5.28
C LEU A 227 -2.98 14.41 -4.70
N LYS A 228 -3.28 14.95 -3.51
CA LYS A 228 -4.62 14.86 -2.89
C LYS A 228 -5.71 15.57 -3.71
N ALA A 229 -5.35 16.62 -4.46
CA ALA A 229 -6.29 17.37 -5.29
C ALA A 229 -6.68 16.64 -6.59
N ARG A 230 -6.04 15.52 -6.92
CA ARG A 230 -6.33 14.77 -8.15
C ARG A 230 -7.69 14.07 -8.06
N PRO A 231 -8.48 14.01 -9.14
CA PRO A 231 -9.74 13.24 -9.16
C PRO A 231 -9.55 11.77 -8.80
N SER A 232 -8.42 11.18 -9.22
CA SER A 232 -8.00 9.82 -8.91
C SER A 232 -7.91 9.54 -7.40
N TRP A 233 -7.56 10.54 -6.58
CA TRP A 233 -7.50 10.40 -5.12
C TRP A 233 -8.86 10.02 -4.54
N LEU A 234 -9.90 10.69 -5.02
CA LEU A 234 -11.29 10.43 -4.64
C LEU A 234 -11.78 9.11 -5.24
N THR A 235 -11.54 8.87 -6.54
CA THR A 235 -11.95 7.62 -7.22
C THR A 235 -11.28 6.38 -6.63
N ALA A 236 -10.03 6.49 -6.19
CA ALA A 236 -9.32 5.42 -5.51
C ALA A 236 -9.75 5.25 -4.05
N GLU A 237 -10.61 6.13 -3.53
CA GLU A 237 -11.10 6.13 -2.15
C GLU A 237 -9.94 6.08 -1.13
N ILE A 238 -9.00 7.01 -1.27
CA ILE A 238 -7.85 7.10 -0.37
C ILE A 238 -8.21 7.96 0.84
N GLY A 239 -8.35 7.29 1.99
CA GLY A 239 -8.63 7.88 3.29
C GLY A 239 -7.49 7.75 4.30
N SER A 240 -7.77 8.13 5.55
CA SER A 240 -6.86 7.93 6.67
C SER A 240 -6.61 6.43 6.92
N TYR A 241 -5.41 6.05 7.37
CA TYR A 241 -5.21 4.69 7.85
C TYR A 241 -5.92 4.42 9.17
N ASP A 242 -6.15 5.43 10.00
CA ASP A 242 -6.81 5.24 11.30
C ASP A 242 -8.29 4.88 11.09
N ASP A 243 -8.97 5.53 10.16
CA ASP A 243 -10.36 5.19 9.77
C ASP A 243 -10.45 3.77 9.17
N ASP A 244 -9.55 3.44 8.23
CA ASP A 244 -9.52 2.12 7.60
C ASP A 244 -9.09 1.01 8.58
N GLY A 245 -8.23 1.35 9.54
CA GLY A 245 -7.83 0.49 10.64
C GLY A 245 -8.99 0.20 11.58
N ALA A 246 -9.78 1.23 11.93
CA ALA A 246 -10.99 1.09 12.73
C ALA A 246 -12.03 0.22 12.01
N ARG A 247 -12.23 0.40 10.70
CA ARG A 247 -13.07 -0.49 9.87
C ARG A 247 -12.60 -1.93 9.93
N THR A 248 -11.29 -2.14 9.75
CA THR A 248 -10.68 -3.48 9.80
C THR A 248 -10.89 -4.16 11.16
N ALA A 249 -10.75 -3.40 12.26
CA ALA A 249 -10.98 -3.91 13.61
C ALA A 249 -12.45 -4.22 13.88
N ALA A 250 -13.37 -3.35 13.44
CA ALA A 250 -14.81 -3.57 13.57
C ALA A 250 -15.26 -4.84 12.83
N GLU A 251 -14.87 -5.02 11.56
CA GLU A 251 -15.18 -6.22 10.77
C GLU A 251 -14.63 -7.51 11.41
N ALA A 252 -13.51 -7.43 12.13
CA ALA A 252 -12.92 -8.58 12.79
C ALA A 252 -13.62 -8.99 14.09
N MET A 253 -14.35 -8.06 14.70
CA MET A 253 -15.12 -8.27 15.93
C MET A 253 -16.59 -8.61 15.67
N GLU A 254 -17.06 -8.47 14.43
CA GLU A 254 -18.37 -8.98 14.00
C GLU A 254 -18.35 -10.51 13.90
N ASP A 255 -19.32 -11.15 14.58
CA ASP A 255 -19.50 -12.59 14.57
C ASP A 255 -19.75 -13.07 13.13
N PRO A 256 -19.02 -14.07 12.61
CA PRO A 256 -19.32 -14.64 11.31
C PRO A 256 -20.71 -15.30 11.34
N ALA A 257 -21.71 -14.59 10.82
CA ALA A 257 -23.03 -15.14 10.54
C ALA A 257 -22.96 -16.34 9.58
#